data_AF-A0A9D9A344-F1
#
_entry.id   AF-A0A9D9A344-F1
#
_cell.length_a   1.000
_cell.length_b   1.000
_cell.length_c   1.000
_cell.angle_alpha   90.00
_cell.angle_beta   90.00
_cell.angle_gamma   90.00
#
_symmetry.space_group_name_H-M   'P 1'
#
loop_
_entity.id
_entity.type
_entity.pdbx_description
1 polymer ?
#
loop_
_entity_poly.entity_id
_entity_poly.type
_entity_poly.pdbx_seq_one_letter_code
_entity_poly.pdbx_strand_id
1 'polypeptide(L)'
;MNISYLIRVFQSTGQRCRRGVTCLRAGLAAVLVVSLVGCASSVSVVETWEGNPAAASNAATLQTPGEIRVTRVNGRVMTNFLMDDLALDYALLPGENEVVFVYKTIWAKSTVVRNGESKVHVIESEPQVARFEAAAGETYRFKFDQPESRQEAEEEMPEFSAQIVSSAGAAVATSTVWDPKEQMTTSRTPIPASTSEIAPANGDNALEQLKSIWETASDEEKKAFLRWAFE
;
A
#
# COMPACT_ATOMS: atom_id res chain seq x y z
N MET A 1 -3.79 93.12 -6.62
CA MET A 1 -2.75 93.76 -5.78
C MET A 1 -2.45 92.80 -4.63
N ASN A 2 -1.27 92.15 -4.67
CA ASN A 2 -0.42 91.61 -3.57
C ASN A 2 -1.02 90.85 -2.36
N ILE A 3 -0.38 89.92 -1.64
CA ILE A 3 0.92 89.17 -1.58
C ILE A 3 0.63 88.14 -0.44
N SER A 4 0.73 86.82 -0.65
CA SER A 4 1.80 85.93 -0.13
C SER A 4 2.11 86.03 1.37
N TYR A 5 2.36 84.87 1.99
CA TYR A 5 2.64 84.58 3.42
C TYR A 5 1.37 84.46 4.28
N LEU A 6 1.00 83.29 4.82
CA LEU A 6 1.83 82.40 5.62
C LEU A 6 1.48 80.92 5.35
N ILE A 7 2.43 80.23 4.75
CA ILE A 7 2.54 78.77 4.78
C ILE A 7 3.27 78.41 6.08
N ARG A 8 2.88 77.27 6.66
CA ARG A 8 3.52 76.52 7.74
C ARG A 8 3.02 76.89 9.12
N VAL A 9 2.10 76.07 9.62
CA VAL A 9 2.23 75.22 10.82
C VAL A 9 0.86 74.55 10.97
N PHE A 10 0.81 73.28 11.39
CA PHE A 10 -0.36 72.37 11.40
C PHE A 10 -0.56 71.45 10.16
N GLN A 11 0.53 70.94 9.59
CA GLN A 11 0.50 69.66 8.86
C GLN A 11 0.76 68.42 9.75
N SER A 12 0.87 68.53 11.08
CA SER A 12 1.38 67.42 11.91
C SER A 12 0.34 66.55 12.64
N THR A 13 -0.96 66.86 12.58
CA THR A 13 -1.98 66.14 13.40
C THR A 13 -2.82 65.11 12.63
N GLY A 14 -2.81 65.10 11.30
CA GLY A 14 -3.65 64.19 10.50
C GLY A 14 -3.04 62.82 10.19
N GLN A 15 -1.75 62.61 10.44
CA GLN A 15 -1.00 61.47 9.86
C GLN A 15 -0.79 60.29 10.83
N ARG A 16 -1.04 60.48 12.14
CA ARG A 16 -0.93 59.38 13.13
C ARG A 16 -2.16 58.47 13.16
N CYS A 17 -3.37 59.02 12.96
CA CYS A 17 -4.61 58.24 13.12
C CYS A 17 -4.88 57.30 11.93
N ARG A 18 -4.41 57.65 10.72
CA ARG A 18 -4.58 56.80 9.52
C ARG A 18 -3.67 55.57 9.51
N ARG A 19 -2.48 55.63 10.12
CA ARG A 19 -1.53 54.48 10.16
C ARG A 19 -1.99 53.35 11.08
N GLY A 20 -2.68 53.65 12.19
CA GLY A 20 -3.16 52.63 13.12
C GLY A 20 -4.25 51.74 12.51
N VAL A 21 -5.18 52.32 11.76
CA VAL A 21 -6.32 51.58 11.17
C VAL A 21 -5.90 50.72 9.97
N THR A 22 -4.94 51.16 9.15
CA THR A 22 -4.40 50.34 8.05
C THR A 22 -3.49 49.22 8.54
N CYS A 23 -2.69 49.43 9.59
CA CYS A 23 -1.89 48.34 10.17
C CYS A 23 -2.76 47.27 10.83
N LEU A 24 -3.88 47.63 11.47
CA LEU A 24 -4.80 46.66 12.07
C LEU A 24 -5.56 45.84 11.01
N ARG A 25 -5.99 46.48 9.90
CA ARG A 25 -6.64 45.79 8.77
C ARG A 25 -5.68 44.92 7.96
N ALA A 26 -4.43 45.35 7.77
CA ALA A 26 -3.40 44.55 7.11
C ALA A 26 -2.95 43.35 7.97
N GLY A 27 -2.88 43.52 9.30
CA GLY A 27 -2.58 42.43 10.23
C GLY A 27 -3.68 41.36 10.27
N LEU A 28 -4.95 41.77 10.24
CA LEU A 28 -6.09 40.84 10.26
C LEU A 28 -6.27 40.09 8.93
N ALA A 29 -5.92 40.71 7.81
CA ALA A 29 -5.85 40.05 6.51
C ALA A 29 -4.66 39.08 6.40
N ALA A 30 -3.51 39.39 7.02
CA ALA A 30 -2.34 38.50 7.02
C ALA A 30 -2.54 37.25 7.89
N VAL A 31 -3.27 37.34 9.01
CA VAL A 31 -3.58 36.19 9.87
C VAL A 31 -4.55 35.20 9.20
N LEU A 32 -5.45 35.69 8.33
CA LEU A 32 -6.45 34.86 7.63
C LEU A 32 -5.85 34.07 6.44
N VAL A 33 -4.71 34.51 5.89
CA VAL A 33 -4.02 33.82 4.78
C VAL A 33 -3.12 32.67 5.29
N VAL A 34 -2.68 32.69 6.56
CA VAL A 34 -1.83 31.63 7.13
C VAL A 34 -2.63 30.40 7.57
N SER A 35 -3.94 30.53 7.80
CA SER A 35 -4.83 29.42 8.16
C SER A 35 -5.19 28.47 7.00
N LEU A 36 -4.72 28.73 5.78
CA LEU A 36 -5.00 27.92 4.57
C LEU A 36 -3.85 26.99 4.18
N VAL A 37 -2.94 26.64 5.09
CA VAL A 37 -2.10 25.45 4.94
C VAL A 37 -2.95 24.23 5.29
N GLY A 38 -3.95 23.94 4.46
CA GLY A 38 -4.64 22.66 4.49
C GLY A 38 -3.67 21.60 3.99
N CYS A 39 -3.36 20.61 4.82
CA CYS A 39 -2.67 19.39 4.43
C CYS A 39 -3.54 18.62 3.42
N ALA A 40 -3.54 19.05 2.16
CA ALA A 40 -4.18 18.35 1.06
C ALA A 40 -3.22 17.27 0.52
N SER A 41 -2.99 16.21 1.31
CA SER A 41 -2.27 15.03 0.84
C SER A 41 -2.74 13.76 1.54
N SER A 42 -4.05 13.55 1.66
CA SER A 42 -4.57 12.20 1.94
C SER A 42 -4.84 11.50 0.61
N VAL A 43 -3.76 11.12 -0.10
CA VAL A 43 -3.84 9.88 -0.90
C VAL A 43 -4.30 8.79 0.08
N SER A 44 -5.24 7.96 -0.32
CA SER A 44 -5.77 6.88 0.52
C SER A 44 -4.65 5.88 0.81
N VAL A 45 -3.92 6.12 1.90
CA VAL A 45 -2.91 5.20 2.41
C VAL A 45 -3.60 4.02 3.05
N VAL A 46 -3.30 2.81 2.57
CA VAL A 46 -3.85 1.55 3.05
C VAL A 46 -2.94 1.04 4.15
N GLU A 47 -3.47 0.94 5.37
CA GLU A 47 -2.76 0.31 6.49
C GLU A 47 -2.70 -1.22 6.28
N THR A 48 -1.50 -1.78 6.36
CA THR A 48 -1.27 -3.21 6.09
C THR A 48 -1.28 -4.08 7.34
N TRP A 49 -1.52 -3.49 8.52
CA TRP A 49 -1.58 -4.14 9.82
C TRP A 49 -2.94 -3.92 10.50
N GLU A 50 -3.13 -4.57 11.65
CA GLU A 50 -4.31 -4.36 12.50
C GLU A 50 -3.93 -3.76 13.86
N GLY A 51 -4.84 -2.99 14.43
CA GLY A 51 -4.63 -2.32 15.71
C GLY A 51 -3.74 -1.07 15.60
N ASN A 52 -3.14 -0.67 16.74
CA ASN A 52 -2.34 0.54 16.85
C ASN A 52 -0.91 0.20 17.34
N PRO A 53 -0.06 -0.42 16.50
CA PRO A 53 1.31 -0.71 16.88
C PRO A 53 2.09 0.60 17.03
N ALA A 54 2.96 0.69 18.02
CA ALA A 54 3.79 1.88 18.25
C ALA A 54 4.61 2.28 17.00
N ALA A 55 5.01 1.28 16.21
CA ALA A 55 5.77 1.45 14.98
C ALA A 55 4.97 2.09 13.83
N ALA A 56 3.63 2.13 13.90
CA ALA A 56 2.78 2.79 12.88
C ALA A 56 3.12 4.28 12.71
N SER A 57 3.56 4.95 13.79
CA SER A 57 3.96 6.36 13.76
C SER A 57 5.11 6.67 12.80
N ASN A 58 5.94 5.67 12.49
CA ASN A 58 7.05 5.78 11.56
C ASN A 58 6.93 4.76 10.43
N ALA A 59 5.70 4.41 10.03
CA ALA A 59 5.47 3.49 8.93
C ALA A 59 6.14 4.00 7.64
N ALA A 60 6.77 3.08 6.92
CA ALA A 60 7.23 3.32 5.56
C ALA A 60 6.03 3.36 4.62
N THR A 61 6.21 3.92 3.43
CA THR A 61 5.18 3.97 2.39
C THR A 61 5.65 3.25 1.14
N LEU A 62 4.86 2.31 0.63
CA LEU A 62 5.06 1.69 -0.67
C LEU A 62 4.06 2.28 -1.67
N GLN A 63 4.57 3.03 -2.64
CA GLN A 63 3.77 3.62 -3.70
C GLN A 63 3.53 2.59 -4.79
N THR A 64 2.27 2.24 -4.98
CA THR A 64 1.85 1.24 -5.95
C THR A 64 1.12 1.93 -7.10
N PRO A 65 1.65 1.87 -8.33
CA PRO A 65 0.97 2.42 -9.50
C PRO A 65 -0.26 1.58 -9.85
N GLY A 66 -1.23 2.13 -10.61
CA GLY A 66 -2.51 1.48 -10.86
C GLY A 66 -2.42 0.16 -11.65
N GLU A 67 -1.31 -0.06 -12.35
CA GLU A 67 -0.99 -1.29 -13.07
C GLU A 67 -0.52 -2.42 -12.14
N ILE A 68 -0.09 -2.11 -10.92
CA ILE A 68 0.33 -3.09 -9.92
C ILE A 68 -0.78 -3.26 -8.89
N ARG A 69 -1.28 -4.49 -8.75
CA ARG A 69 -2.26 -4.85 -7.74
C ARG A 69 -1.59 -5.62 -6.62
N VAL A 70 -1.43 -4.98 -5.46
CA VAL A 70 -0.96 -5.67 -4.25
C VAL A 70 -2.08 -6.55 -3.72
N THR A 71 -1.85 -7.85 -3.68
CA THR A 71 -2.84 -8.84 -3.22
C THR A 71 -2.63 -9.20 -1.75
N ARG A 72 -1.39 -9.12 -1.26
CA ARG A 72 -1.06 -9.45 0.13
C ARG A 72 0.16 -8.68 0.63
N VAL A 73 0.13 -8.35 1.92
CA VAL A 73 1.28 -7.80 2.65
C VAL A 73 1.42 -8.56 3.97
N ASN A 74 2.61 -9.11 4.25
CA ASN A 74 2.92 -9.85 5.49
C ASN A 74 1.88 -10.92 5.85
N GLY A 75 1.43 -11.68 4.85
CA GLY A 75 0.40 -12.71 5.04
C GLY A 75 -1.04 -12.22 4.90
N ARG A 76 -1.30 -10.93 5.15
CA ARG A 76 -2.64 -10.32 5.14
C ARG A 76 -3.11 -10.03 3.72
N VAL A 77 -4.32 -10.49 3.39
CA VAL A 77 -4.96 -10.20 2.09
C VAL A 77 -5.36 -8.72 2.05
N MET A 78 -4.91 -8.02 1.02
CA MET A 78 -5.30 -6.63 0.79
C MET A 78 -6.66 -6.59 0.10
N THR A 79 -7.53 -5.70 0.57
CA THR A 79 -8.86 -5.52 -0.03
C THR A 79 -8.71 -4.89 -1.41
N ASN A 80 -9.37 -5.49 -2.41
CA ASN A 80 -9.55 -4.81 -3.69
C ASN A 80 -10.53 -3.65 -3.46
N PHE A 81 -10.04 -2.42 -3.54
CA PHE A 81 -10.91 -1.27 -3.61
C PHE A 81 -11.69 -1.39 -4.93
N LEU A 82 -12.96 -0.96 -4.96
CA LEU A 82 -13.93 -1.23 -6.03
C LEU A 82 -13.49 -0.82 -7.46
N MET A 83 -12.29 -0.25 -7.61
CA MET A 83 -11.63 0.13 -8.85
C MET A 83 -10.32 -0.64 -8.97
N ASP A 84 -10.20 -1.50 -9.99
CA ASP A 84 -9.04 -2.38 -10.15
C ASP A 84 -7.74 -1.62 -10.50
N ASP A 85 -7.79 -0.40 -11.05
CA ASP A 85 -6.65 0.36 -11.61
C ASP A 85 -6.22 1.58 -10.78
N LEU A 86 -6.47 1.56 -9.47
CA LEU A 86 -6.17 2.71 -8.61
C LEU A 86 -4.72 2.69 -8.15
N ALA A 87 -4.00 3.80 -8.33
CA ALA A 87 -2.73 4.02 -7.67
C ALA A 87 -2.96 4.18 -6.17
N LEU A 88 -2.33 3.31 -5.37
CA LEU A 88 -2.54 3.21 -3.93
C LEU A 88 -1.20 3.24 -3.21
N ASP A 89 -1.17 3.96 -2.09
CA ASP A 89 -0.05 3.94 -1.17
C ASP A 89 -0.34 2.93 -0.06
N TYR A 90 0.60 2.04 0.21
CA TYR A 90 0.50 1.06 1.29
C TYR A 90 1.45 1.45 2.42
N ALA A 91 0.94 1.61 3.63
CA ALA A 91 1.79 1.81 4.79
C ALA A 91 2.38 0.46 5.23
N LEU A 92 3.70 0.41 5.40
CA LEU A 92 4.44 -0.76 5.84
C LEU A 92 5.05 -0.49 7.22
N LEU A 93 4.97 -1.46 8.13
CA LEU A 93 5.69 -1.35 9.39
C LEU A 93 7.21 -1.45 9.13
N PRO A 94 8.05 -0.71 9.86
CA PRO A 94 9.50 -0.84 9.76
C PRO A 94 9.99 -2.26 10.04
N GLY A 95 10.99 -2.71 9.29
CA GLY A 95 11.55 -4.06 9.35
C GLY A 95 11.22 -4.91 8.12
N GLU A 96 11.34 -6.23 8.24
CA GLU A 96 11.09 -7.16 7.14
C GLU A 96 9.63 -7.13 6.69
N ASN A 97 9.43 -6.88 5.39
CA ASN A 97 8.13 -6.91 4.76
C ASN A 97 8.12 -7.87 3.57
N GLU A 98 7.05 -8.64 3.45
CA GLU A 98 6.73 -9.46 2.29
C GLU A 98 5.52 -8.85 1.57
N VAL A 99 5.69 -8.47 0.31
CA VAL A 99 4.64 -7.89 -0.52
C VAL A 99 4.40 -8.79 -1.72
N VAL A 100 3.17 -9.28 -1.85
CA VAL A 100 2.71 -10.10 -2.98
C VAL A 100 1.83 -9.24 -3.87
N PHE A 101 2.11 -9.24 -5.17
CA PHE A 101 1.44 -8.38 -6.13
C PHE A 101 1.31 -9.05 -7.51
N VAL A 102 0.42 -8.50 -8.33
CA VAL A 102 0.21 -8.90 -9.73
C VAL A 102 0.32 -7.65 -10.59
N TYR A 103 1.04 -7.75 -11.70
CA TYR A 103 1.08 -6.70 -12.71
C TYR A 103 0.02 -6.94 -13.77
N LYS A 104 -0.62 -5.87 -14.24
CA LYS A 104 -1.61 -5.93 -15.31
C LYS A 104 -1.45 -4.81 -16.30
N THR A 105 -1.78 -5.09 -17.55
CA THR A 105 -1.85 -4.11 -18.62
C THR A 105 -3.13 -4.27 -19.43
N ILE A 106 -3.67 -3.15 -19.90
CA ILE A 106 -4.97 -3.07 -20.56
C ILE A 106 -4.79 -2.50 -21.97
N TRP A 107 -5.17 -3.28 -22.97
CA TRP A 107 -5.03 -2.92 -24.39
C TRP A 107 -6.38 -2.83 -25.10
N ALA A 108 -6.53 -1.89 -26.02
CA ALA A 108 -7.75 -1.83 -26.84
C ALA A 108 -7.82 -3.01 -27.83
N LYS A 109 -8.99 -3.63 -27.97
CA LYS A 109 -9.26 -4.57 -29.06
C LYS A 109 -9.51 -3.78 -30.35
N SER A 110 -8.88 -4.21 -31.45
CA SER A 110 -9.00 -3.57 -32.77
C SER A 110 -10.32 -3.85 -33.49
N THR A 111 -11.13 -4.79 -32.99
CA THR A 111 -12.36 -5.24 -33.66
C THR A 111 -13.60 -4.58 -33.08
N VAL A 112 -14.60 -4.29 -33.93
CA VAL A 112 -15.92 -3.80 -33.49
C VAL A 112 -16.60 -4.86 -32.63
N VAL A 113 -16.65 -4.60 -31.34
CA VAL A 113 -17.27 -5.50 -30.36
C VAL A 113 -18.79 -5.49 -30.55
N ARG A 114 -19.39 -6.67 -30.74
CA ARG A 114 -20.84 -6.88 -30.77
C ARG A 114 -21.28 -7.48 -29.43
N ASN A 115 -22.53 -7.25 -29.02
CA ASN A 115 -23.15 -7.89 -27.84
C ASN A 115 -22.52 -7.59 -26.47
N GLY A 116 -21.96 -6.40 -26.25
CA GLY A 116 -21.59 -5.95 -24.89
C GLY A 116 -20.33 -6.58 -24.31
N GLU A 117 -19.49 -7.22 -25.12
CA GLU A 117 -18.18 -7.70 -24.65
C GLU A 117 -17.24 -6.52 -24.33
N SER A 118 -16.22 -6.77 -23.51
CA SER A 118 -15.21 -5.77 -23.16
C SER A 118 -14.38 -5.38 -24.38
N LYS A 119 -14.31 -4.07 -24.65
CA LYS A 119 -13.47 -3.45 -25.70
C LYS A 119 -11.98 -3.54 -25.42
N VAL A 120 -11.60 -4.09 -24.27
CA VAL A 120 -10.22 -4.20 -23.81
C VAL A 120 -9.80 -5.65 -23.69
N HIS A 121 -8.50 -5.87 -23.86
CA HIS A 121 -7.78 -7.11 -23.62
C HIS A 121 -6.85 -6.86 -22.43
N VAL A 122 -7.04 -7.61 -21.35
CA VAL A 122 -6.23 -7.49 -20.14
C VAL A 122 -5.23 -8.64 -20.13
N ILE A 123 -3.97 -8.30 -19.91
CA ILE A 123 -2.88 -9.26 -19.76
C ILE A 123 -2.36 -9.08 -18.33
N GLU A 124 -2.34 -10.15 -17.54
CA GLU A 124 -1.90 -10.15 -16.14
C GLU A 124 -0.70 -11.09 -15.95
N SER A 125 0.22 -10.73 -15.06
CA SER A 125 1.38 -11.55 -14.70
C SER A 125 1.00 -12.69 -13.77
N GLU A 126 1.91 -13.67 -13.64
CA GLU A 126 1.88 -14.53 -12.46
C GLU A 126 2.10 -13.70 -11.18
N PRO A 127 1.54 -14.11 -10.04
CA PRO A 127 1.80 -13.45 -8.76
C PRO A 127 3.29 -13.38 -8.45
N GLN A 128 3.76 -12.20 -8.11
CA GLN A 128 5.14 -11.92 -7.74
C GLN A 128 5.22 -11.62 -6.24
N VAL A 129 6.36 -11.93 -5.62
CA VAL A 129 6.67 -11.59 -4.23
C VAL A 129 7.97 -10.81 -4.16
N ALA A 130 7.98 -9.73 -3.39
CA ALA A 130 9.16 -8.99 -3.04
C ALA A 130 9.31 -8.95 -1.51
N ARG A 131 10.49 -9.35 -1.02
CA ARG A 131 10.85 -9.35 0.40
C ARG A 131 11.96 -8.35 0.63
N PHE A 132 11.77 -7.41 1.55
CA PHE A 132 12.74 -6.35 1.83
C PHE A 132 12.57 -5.76 3.23
N GLU A 133 13.65 -5.20 3.76
CA GLU A 133 13.60 -4.43 5.00
C GLU A 133 13.19 -2.98 4.73
N ALA A 134 12.04 -2.59 5.28
CA ALA A 134 11.50 -1.24 5.19
C ALA A 134 12.09 -0.36 6.31
N ALA A 135 12.76 0.72 5.93
CA ALA A 135 13.26 1.72 6.86
C ALA A 135 12.12 2.64 7.33
N ALA A 136 12.20 3.06 8.60
CA ALA A 136 11.18 3.88 9.22
C ALA A 136 10.97 5.22 8.49
N GLY A 137 9.73 5.51 8.10
CA GLY A 137 9.34 6.72 7.37
C GLY A 137 9.85 6.82 5.92
N GLU A 138 10.47 5.77 5.39
CA GLU A 138 10.99 5.75 4.01
C GLU A 138 9.86 5.55 2.99
N THR A 139 10.08 6.02 1.76
CA THR A 139 9.18 5.79 0.63
C THR A 139 9.81 4.88 -0.40
N TYR A 140 9.07 3.85 -0.79
CA TYR A 140 9.45 2.84 -1.76
C TYR A 140 8.53 2.92 -2.99
N ARG A 141 9.07 2.53 -4.15
CA ARG A 141 8.30 2.48 -5.41
C ARG A 141 8.65 1.23 -6.19
N PHE A 142 7.72 0.78 -7.01
CA PHE A 142 7.99 -0.24 -8.03
C PHE A 142 8.73 0.36 -9.22
N LYS A 143 9.72 -0.37 -9.72
CA LYS A 143 10.44 -0.10 -10.96
C LYS A 143 10.41 -1.38 -11.80
N PHE A 144 9.82 -1.31 -12.98
CA PHE A 144 9.69 -2.42 -13.91
C PHE A 144 9.62 -1.87 -15.33
N ASP A 145 9.83 -2.75 -16.30
CA ASP A 145 9.72 -2.41 -17.71
C ASP A 145 8.26 -2.53 -18.16
N GLN A 146 7.74 -1.46 -18.76
CA GLN A 146 6.36 -1.43 -19.24
C GLN A 146 6.35 -1.75 -20.73
N PRO A 147 5.57 -2.76 -21.18
CA PRO A 147 5.49 -3.10 -22.60
C PRO A 147 4.87 -1.96 -23.41
N GLU A 148 5.43 -1.67 -24.58
CA GLU A 148 4.96 -0.60 -25.48
C GLU A 148 3.88 -1.10 -26.45
N SER A 149 3.77 -2.42 -26.61
CA SER A 149 2.77 -3.05 -27.48
C SER A 149 2.07 -4.25 -26.83
N ARG A 150 0.87 -4.58 -27.35
CA ARG A 150 0.14 -5.79 -26.92
C ARG A 150 0.95 -7.06 -27.15
N GLN A 151 1.63 -7.17 -28.28
CA GLN A 151 2.41 -8.37 -28.60
C GLN A 151 3.58 -8.55 -27.64
N GLU A 152 4.32 -7.48 -27.38
CA GLU A 152 5.40 -7.48 -26.39
C GLU A 152 4.87 -7.81 -24.98
N ALA A 153 3.72 -7.24 -24.59
CA ALA A 153 3.09 -7.60 -23.32
C ALA A 153 2.75 -9.10 -23.24
N GLU A 154 2.27 -9.73 -24.31
CA GLU A 154 1.98 -11.17 -24.32
C GLU A 154 3.24 -12.02 -24.20
N GLU A 155 4.36 -11.57 -24.79
CA GLU A 155 5.65 -12.27 -24.80
C GLU A 155 6.40 -12.14 -23.47
N GLU A 156 6.44 -10.93 -22.89
CA GLU A 156 7.24 -10.61 -21.70
C GLU A 156 6.51 -10.87 -20.36
N MET A 157 5.17 -10.89 -20.36
CA MET A 157 4.39 -11.05 -19.12
C MET A 157 4.69 -12.33 -18.32
N PRO A 158 4.91 -13.51 -18.94
CA PRO A 158 5.23 -14.73 -18.21
C PRO A 158 6.52 -14.63 -17.39
N GLU A 159 7.50 -13.82 -17.84
CA GLU A 159 8.79 -13.62 -17.18
C GLU A 159 8.87 -12.28 -16.43
N PHE A 160 7.72 -11.63 -16.22
CA PHE A 160 7.63 -10.34 -15.57
C PHE A 160 8.31 -10.34 -14.18
N SER A 161 9.11 -9.30 -13.94
CA SER A 161 9.69 -9.01 -12.62
C SER A 161 9.73 -7.50 -12.37
N ALA A 162 9.69 -7.12 -11.09
CA ALA A 162 9.79 -5.73 -10.66
C ALA A 162 10.81 -5.57 -9.54
N GLN A 163 11.46 -4.41 -9.52
CA GLN A 163 12.34 -4.01 -8.44
C GLN A 163 11.62 -3.04 -7.51
N ILE A 164 11.89 -3.14 -6.22
CA ILE A 164 11.51 -2.13 -5.24
C ILE A 164 12.70 -1.20 -5.06
N VAL A 165 12.48 0.10 -5.26
CA VAL A 165 13.50 1.14 -5.12
C VAL A 165 13.14 2.09 -3.99
N SER A 166 14.14 2.54 -3.23
CA SER A 166 13.96 3.57 -2.20
C SER A 166 13.82 4.97 -2.83
N SER A 167 13.51 5.98 -2.01
CA SER A 167 13.47 7.38 -2.44
C SER A 167 14.80 7.87 -3.02
N ALA A 168 15.92 7.29 -2.57
CA ALA A 168 17.27 7.55 -3.08
C ALA A 168 17.56 6.84 -4.43
N GLY A 169 16.65 6.01 -4.93
CA GLY A 169 16.79 5.27 -6.18
C GLY A 169 17.61 3.98 -6.07
N ALA A 170 17.97 3.55 -4.87
CA ALA A 170 18.65 2.27 -4.65
C ALA A 170 17.64 1.12 -4.72
N ALA A 171 17.95 0.06 -5.47
CA ALA A 171 17.16 -1.16 -5.48
C ALA A 171 17.37 -1.90 -4.16
N VAL A 172 16.28 -2.14 -3.43
CA VAL A 172 16.28 -2.85 -2.14
C VAL A 172 15.80 -4.30 -2.26
N ALA A 173 15.03 -4.60 -3.30
CA ALA A 173 14.62 -5.96 -3.63
C ALA A 173 14.26 -6.10 -5.11
N THR A 174 14.34 -7.35 -5.59
CA THR A 174 13.82 -7.79 -6.88
C THR A 174 12.77 -8.85 -6.62
N SER A 175 11.66 -8.80 -7.34
CA SER A 175 10.58 -9.76 -7.17
C SER A 175 10.91 -11.11 -7.79
N THR A 176 10.30 -12.15 -7.23
CA THR A 176 10.32 -13.51 -7.77
C THR A 176 8.91 -14.04 -7.87
N VAL A 177 8.70 -15.07 -8.69
CA VAL A 177 7.40 -15.77 -8.77
C VAL A 177 7.00 -16.26 -7.37
N TRP A 178 5.77 -15.96 -6.96
CA TRP A 178 5.23 -16.33 -5.66
C TRP A 178 4.59 -17.72 -5.71
N ASP A 179 5.13 -18.67 -4.94
CA ASP A 179 4.49 -19.98 -4.73
C ASP A 179 3.65 -19.96 -3.43
N PRO A 180 2.31 -20.12 -3.51
CA PRO A 180 1.43 -20.18 -2.34
C PRO A 180 1.83 -21.27 -1.31
N LYS A 181 2.51 -22.33 -1.74
CA LYS A 181 2.91 -23.44 -0.86
C LYS A 181 4.02 -23.06 0.11
N GLU A 182 4.92 -22.13 -0.27
CA GLU A 182 5.97 -21.64 0.62
C GLU A 182 5.40 -20.86 1.82
N GLN A 183 4.23 -20.25 1.67
CA GLN A 183 3.59 -19.54 2.78
C GLN A 183 2.95 -20.51 3.79
N MET A 184 2.50 -21.69 3.33
CA MET A 184 1.94 -22.72 4.20
C MET A 184 3.01 -23.41 5.06
N THR A 185 4.28 -23.41 4.64
CA THR A 185 5.38 -23.96 5.43
C THR A 185 5.89 -22.97 6.49
N THR A 186 5.88 -21.67 6.21
CA THR A 186 6.30 -20.61 7.15
C THR A 186 5.24 -20.28 8.21
N SER A 187 3.95 -20.47 7.90
CA SER A 187 2.84 -20.27 8.86
C SER A 187 2.63 -21.44 9.83
N ARG A 188 3.34 -22.56 9.62
CA ARG A 188 3.35 -23.69 10.57
C ARG A 188 4.45 -23.41 11.59
N THR A 189 4.05 -23.07 12.82
CA THR A 189 4.96 -23.07 13.98
C THR A 189 5.79 -24.35 13.94
N PRO A 190 7.13 -24.29 13.92
CA PRO A 190 7.95 -25.49 13.95
C PRO A 190 7.61 -26.23 15.24
N ILE A 191 6.98 -27.39 15.14
CA ILE A 191 6.91 -28.32 16.25
C ILE A 191 8.38 -28.71 16.51
N PRO A 192 8.94 -28.47 17.70
CA PRO A 192 10.30 -28.88 17.99
C PRO A 192 10.41 -30.37 17.69
N ALA A 193 11.33 -30.72 16.81
CA ALA A 193 11.61 -32.09 16.44
C ALA A 193 12.13 -32.82 17.69
N SER A 194 11.24 -33.46 18.43
CA SER A 194 11.61 -34.62 19.22
C SER A 194 12.15 -35.63 18.23
N THR A 195 13.46 -35.86 18.25
CA THR A 195 14.14 -36.90 17.50
C THR A 195 13.42 -38.22 17.74
N SER A 196 12.59 -38.59 16.79
CA SER A 196 12.10 -39.94 16.57
C SER A 196 11.96 -40.05 15.07
N GLU A 197 12.71 -40.99 14.50
CA GLU A 197 12.84 -41.23 13.07
C GLU A 197 11.45 -41.32 12.40
N ILE A 198 11.14 -40.40 11.49
CA ILE A 198 9.93 -40.44 10.68
C ILE A 198 10.34 -40.87 9.26
N ALA A 199 10.12 -42.16 9.00
CA ALA A 199 9.94 -42.72 7.66
C ALA A 199 8.85 -41.94 6.89
N PRO A 200 8.83 -41.95 5.53
CA PRO A 200 7.89 -41.13 4.75
C PRO A 200 6.46 -41.38 5.21
N ALA A 201 5.83 -40.35 5.76
CA ALA A 201 4.45 -40.40 6.20
C ALA A 201 3.54 -40.49 4.97
N ASN A 202 3.17 -41.71 4.60
CA ASN A 202 2.00 -41.95 3.77
C ASN A 202 0.80 -41.23 4.42
N GLY A 203 0.04 -40.47 3.63
CA GLY A 203 -1.13 -39.71 4.11
C GLY A 203 -2.16 -40.55 4.87
N ASP A 204 -2.14 -41.87 4.69
CA ASP A 204 -2.95 -42.83 5.42
C ASP A 204 -2.66 -42.85 6.93
N ASN A 205 -1.40 -42.66 7.35
CA ASN A 205 -1.04 -42.68 8.78
C ASN A 205 -1.57 -41.42 9.51
N ALA A 206 -1.49 -40.25 8.88
CA ALA A 206 -1.99 -39.01 9.46
C ALA A 206 -3.52 -39.04 9.66
N LEU A 207 -4.25 -39.63 8.71
CA LEU A 207 -5.70 -39.80 8.81
C LEU A 207 -6.08 -40.76 9.94
N GLU A 208 -5.38 -41.89 10.08
CA GLU A 208 -5.64 -42.86 11.14
C GLU A 208 -5.32 -42.31 12.53
N GLN A 209 -4.27 -41.48 12.66
CA GLN A 209 -3.98 -40.76 13.90
C GLN A 209 -5.10 -39.77 14.26
N LEU A 210 -5.60 -39.00 13.29
CA LEU A 210 -6.73 -38.09 13.49
C LEU A 210 -8.01 -38.86 13.88
N LYS A 211 -8.28 -40.02 13.27
CA LYS A 211 -9.41 -40.88 13.67
C LYS A 211 -9.30 -41.37 15.12
N SER A 212 -8.10 -41.81 15.53
CA SER A 212 -7.87 -42.29 16.90
C SER A 212 -8.05 -41.18 17.94
N ILE A 213 -7.54 -39.99 17.66
CA ILE A 213 -7.72 -38.82 18.53
C ILE A 213 -9.21 -38.42 18.56
N TRP A 214 -9.90 -38.49 17.43
CA TRP A 214 -11.34 -38.20 17.36
C TRP A 214 -12.20 -39.19 18.13
N GLU A 215 -11.88 -40.49 18.12
CA GLU A 215 -12.62 -41.48 18.90
C GLU A 215 -12.49 -41.23 20.42
N THR A 216 -11.35 -40.73 20.87
CA THR A 216 -11.07 -40.48 22.29
C THR A 216 -11.50 -39.09 22.77
N ALA A 217 -11.78 -38.15 21.86
CA ALA A 217 -12.21 -36.80 22.19
C ALA A 217 -13.66 -36.74 22.72
N SER A 218 -13.89 -35.86 23.69
CA SER A 218 -15.22 -35.58 24.25
C SER A 218 -16.12 -34.80 23.29
N ASP A 219 -17.43 -34.80 23.54
CA ASP A 219 -18.41 -34.11 22.70
C ASP A 219 -18.20 -32.57 22.71
N GLU A 220 -17.70 -32.01 23.81
CA GLU A 220 -17.39 -30.58 23.91
C GLU A 220 -16.20 -30.20 23.05
N GLU A 221 -15.13 -31.01 23.05
CA GLU A 221 -13.93 -30.80 22.23
C GLU A 221 -14.24 -30.95 20.73
N LYS A 222 -15.03 -31.97 20.36
CA LYS A 222 -15.52 -32.16 18.98
C LYS A 222 -16.31 -30.94 18.50
N LYS A 223 -17.19 -30.40 19.34
CA LYS A 223 -17.99 -29.23 19.01
C LYS A 223 -17.15 -27.96 18.87
N ALA A 224 -16.15 -27.78 19.74
CA ALA A 224 -15.22 -26.66 19.65
C ALA A 224 -14.38 -26.74 18.35
N PHE A 225 -13.86 -27.93 18.02
CA PHE A 225 -13.13 -28.16 16.79
C PHE A 225 -13.97 -27.89 15.54
N LEU A 226 -15.22 -28.39 15.50
CA LEU A 226 -16.12 -28.15 14.37
C LEU A 226 -16.47 -26.67 14.22
N ARG A 227 -16.59 -25.92 15.32
CA ARG A 227 -16.81 -24.47 15.23
C ARG A 227 -15.62 -23.75 14.60
N TRP A 228 -14.40 -24.09 15.02
CA TRP A 228 -13.17 -23.53 14.47
C TRP A 228 -12.94 -23.92 12.99
N ALA A 229 -13.24 -25.17 12.61
CA ALA A 229 -12.97 -25.66 11.26
C ALA A 229 -13.87 -25.03 10.17
N PHE A 230 -14.94 -24.36 10.55
CA PHE A 230 -15.91 -23.72 9.63
C PHE A 230 -16.07 -22.21 9.88
N GLU A 231 -15.19 -21.61 10.67
CA GLU A 231 -15.05 -20.14 10.81
C GLU A 231 -14.02 -19.62 9.78
#